data_AF-A0A524GWP3-F1
#
_entry.id   AF-A0A524GWP3-F1
#
_cell.length_a   1.000
_cell.length_b   1.000
_cell.length_c   1.000
_cell.angle_alpha   90.00
_cell.angle_beta   90.00
_cell.angle_gamma   90.00
#
_symmetry.space_group_name_H-M   'P 1'
#
loop_
_entity.id
_entity.type
_entity.pdbx_description
1 polymer ?
#
loop_
_entity_poly.entity_id
_entity_poly.type
_entity_poly.pdbx_seq_one_letter_code
_entity_poly.pdbx_strand_id
1 'polypeptide(L)'
;MDVCEVIKSRLGELGLDQKGLAAAAEVTESYISQLLTRKKLPPAPNRTDIYEKMGKYLRLTSGNLAKLAHAQRMQKLRKGLEEPPAPMFAEVRELVLSKCLPDKRQQFREVFEKQPFGELESLITQKLLELVKRVARRELENKKWLHEVARLSKRNYKQLRVKILEFLDTDVFNLSREDCDSFFGPLIESWDIDLSTFSMEIVLNKRLAPGQPRKFEFTQQQPDDLSDEQPGLTEFLADVSLSGNASQGEIEFLRNLRFEEKHPTPLYYYRALQNLRDPLHFR
;
A
#
# COMPACT_ATOMS: atom_id res chain seq x y z
N MET A 1 16.18 -23.25 -3.52
CA MET A 1 15.66 -22.88 -4.84
C MET A 1 15.19 -21.44 -4.81
N ASP A 2 15.65 -20.65 -5.76
CA ASP A 2 15.57 -19.20 -5.73
C ASP A 2 14.90 -18.68 -7.04
N VAL A 3 14.41 -17.43 -7.08
CA VAL A 3 13.68 -16.91 -8.27
C VAL A 3 14.55 -16.97 -9.55
N CYS A 4 15.85 -16.70 -9.42
CA CYS A 4 16.78 -16.72 -10.54
C CYS A 4 16.96 -18.14 -11.09
N GLU A 5 17.14 -19.12 -10.21
CA GLU A 5 17.29 -20.53 -10.57
C GLU A 5 16.09 -21.05 -11.35
N VAL A 6 14.88 -20.75 -10.87
CA VAL A 6 13.64 -21.15 -11.55
C VAL A 6 13.53 -20.51 -12.94
N ILE A 7 13.85 -19.21 -13.07
CA ILE A 7 13.79 -18.56 -14.38
C ILE A 7 14.83 -19.19 -15.33
N LYS A 8 16.07 -19.44 -14.88
CA LYS A 8 17.11 -20.06 -15.70
C LYS A 8 16.74 -21.47 -16.16
N SER A 9 16.25 -22.32 -15.26
CA SER A 9 15.83 -23.69 -15.60
C SER A 9 14.71 -23.65 -16.65
N ARG A 10 13.69 -22.81 -16.47
CA ARG A 10 12.58 -22.70 -17.42
C ARG A 10 12.97 -22.12 -18.77
N LEU A 11 13.87 -21.14 -18.81
CA LEU A 11 14.41 -20.63 -20.08
C LEU A 11 15.15 -21.75 -20.84
N GLY A 12 15.96 -22.54 -20.14
CA GLY A 12 16.68 -23.68 -20.72
C GLY A 12 15.73 -24.78 -21.23
N GLU A 13 14.78 -25.20 -20.40
CA GLU A 13 13.79 -26.25 -20.74
C GLU A 13 12.90 -25.89 -21.93
N LEU A 14 12.54 -24.61 -22.06
CA LEU A 14 11.65 -24.13 -23.12
C LEU A 14 12.42 -23.62 -24.36
N GLY A 15 13.76 -23.59 -24.32
CA GLY A 15 14.58 -23.03 -25.40
C GLY A 15 14.34 -21.53 -25.62
N LEU A 16 13.99 -20.79 -24.57
CA LEU A 16 13.64 -19.36 -24.64
C LEU A 16 14.85 -18.49 -24.28
N ASP A 17 14.92 -17.30 -24.89
CA ASP A 17 15.98 -16.34 -24.63
C ASP A 17 15.58 -15.26 -23.58
N GLN A 18 16.59 -14.58 -23.04
CA GLN A 18 16.38 -13.49 -22.07
C GLN A 18 15.69 -12.29 -22.71
N LYS A 19 15.97 -12.04 -24.00
CA LYS A 19 15.41 -10.92 -24.76
C LYS A 19 13.89 -11.07 -24.94
N GLY A 20 13.41 -12.27 -25.26
CA GLY A 20 11.99 -12.59 -25.34
C GLY A 20 11.29 -12.47 -23.98
N LEU A 21 11.94 -12.95 -22.90
CA LEU A 21 11.41 -12.76 -21.53
C LEU A 21 11.31 -11.27 -21.16
N ALA A 22 12.32 -10.48 -21.49
CA ALA A 22 12.32 -9.04 -21.26
C ALA A 22 11.21 -8.34 -22.04
N ALA A 23 11.00 -8.73 -23.30
CA ALA A 23 9.90 -8.22 -24.11
C ALA A 23 8.52 -8.59 -23.51
N ALA A 24 8.33 -9.85 -23.09
CA ALA A 24 7.09 -10.33 -22.50
C ALA A 24 6.76 -9.66 -21.16
N ALA A 25 7.79 -9.40 -20.33
CA ALA A 25 7.65 -8.67 -19.08
C ALA A 25 7.63 -7.13 -19.25
N GLU A 26 7.77 -6.63 -20.48
CA GLU A 26 7.86 -5.21 -20.82
C GLU A 26 8.98 -4.45 -20.08
N VAL A 27 10.11 -5.13 -19.85
CA VAL A 27 11.30 -4.56 -19.21
C VAL A 27 12.48 -4.51 -20.19
N THR A 28 13.59 -3.91 -19.77
CA THR A 28 14.83 -3.96 -20.54
C THR A 28 15.51 -5.32 -20.40
N GLU A 29 16.26 -5.75 -21.41
CA GLU A 29 17.05 -6.99 -21.33
C GLU A 29 18.07 -6.94 -20.18
N SER A 30 18.67 -5.76 -19.95
CA SER A 30 19.56 -5.52 -18.81
C SER A 30 18.89 -5.78 -17.46
N TYR A 31 17.61 -5.43 -17.30
CA TYR A 31 16.86 -5.71 -16.07
C TYR A 31 16.77 -7.22 -15.80
N ILE A 32 16.43 -8.02 -16.82
CA ILE A 32 16.38 -9.48 -16.71
C ILE A 32 17.78 -10.04 -16.42
N SER A 33 18.81 -9.57 -17.13
CA SER A 33 20.20 -9.99 -16.89
C SER A 33 20.65 -9.70 -15.45
N GLN A 34 20.33 -8.53 -14.90
CA GLN A 34 20.63 -8.17 -13.51
C GLN A 34 19.89 -9.05 -12.48
N LEU A 35 18.64 -9.42 -12.78
CA LEU A 35 17.86 -10.35 -11.96
C LEU A 35 18.49 -11.77 -11.98
N LEU A 36 18.89 -12.25 -13.15
CA LEU A 36 19.50 -13.58 -13.34
C LEU A 36 20.95 -13.66 -12.83
N THR A 37 21.64 -12.54 -12.71
CA THR A 37 23.00 -12.48 -12.12
C THR A 37 22.98 -12.20 -10.63
N ARG A 38 21.79 -12.10 -10.00
CA ARG A 38 21.60 -11.75 -8.58
C ARG A 38 22.20 -10.40 -8.17
N LYS A 39 22.61 -9.57 -9.14
CA LYS A 39 23.02 -8.18 -8.90
C LYS A 39 21.85 -7.36 -8.37
N LYS A 40 20.63 -7.75 -8.75
CA LYS A 40 19.40 -7.11 -8.31
C LYS A 40 18.50 -8.08 -7.55
N LEU A 41 17.78 -7.55 -6.56
CA LEU A 41 16.76 -8.31 -5.86
C LEU A 41 15.55 -8.59 -6.76
N PRO A 42 14.88 -9.73 -6.55
CA PRO A 42 13.60 -9.99 -7.22
C PRO A 42 12.57 -8.90 -6.89
N PRO A 43 11.60 -8.61 -7.77
CA PRO A 43 10.49 -7.68 -7.51
C PRO A 43 9.72 -7.96 -6.21
N ALA A 44 9.06 -6.98 -5.60
CA ALA A 44 8.24 -7.20 -4.38
C ALA A 44 7.22 -8.32 -4.59
N PRO A 45 6.98 -9.23 -3.62
CA PRO A 45 6.15 -10.42 -3.86
C PRO A 45 4.72 -10.12 -4.33
N ASN A 46 4.17 -8.98 -3.93
CA ASN A 46 2.85 -8.51 -4.34
C ASN A 46 2.81 -7.91 -5.76
N ARG A 47 3.91 -7.97 -6.54
CA ARG A 47 4.02 -7.38 -7.88
C ARG A 47 3.44 -8.28 -8.96
N THR A 48 2.13 -8.31 -9.07
CA THR A 48 1.39 -9.04 -10.12
C THR A 48 1.76 -8.54 -11.51
N ASP A 49 1.99 -7.23 -11.67
CA ASP A 49 2.31 -6.56 -12.93
C ASP A 49 3.55 -7.09 -13.67
N ILE A 50 4.50 -7.71 -12.95
CA ILE A 50 5.69 -8.34 -13.53
C ILE A 50 5.67 -9.87 -13.38
N TYR A 51 5.22 -10.40 -12.24
CA TYR A 51 5.24 -11.84 -12.00
C TYR A 51 4.25 -12.60 -12.86
N GLU A 52 3.08 -12.02 -13.16
CA GLU A 52 2.11 -12.64 -14.06
C GLU A 52 2.64 -12.67 -15.49
N LYS A 53 3.26 -11.58 -15.97
CA LYS A 53 3.85 -11.50 -17.30
C LYS A 53 5.00 -12.50 -17.48
N MET A 54 5.93 -12.55 -16.53
CA MET A 54 7.03 -13.53 -16.54
C MET A 54 6.52 -14.98 -16.40
N GLY A 55 5.59 -15.22 -15.48
CA GLY A 55 5.02 -16.55 -15.25
C GLY A 55 4.31 -17.11 -16.47
N LYS A 56 3.53 -16.27 -17.16
CA LYS A 56 2.86 -16.62 -18.42
C LYS A 56 3.86 -17.01 -19.51
N TYR A 57 4.92 -16.23 -19.69
CA TYR A 57 5.96 -16.52 -20.68
C TYR A 57 6.72 -17.82 -20.39
N LEU A 58 7.03 -18.08 -19.10
CA LEU A 58 7.77 -19.26 -18.65
C LEU A 58 6.89 -20.50 -18.41
N ARG A 59 5.58 -20.40 -18.71
CA ARG A 59 4.57 -21.45 -18.47
C ARG A 59 4.62 -21.98 -17.02
N LEU A 60 4.70 -21.06 -16.07
CA LEU A 60 4.66 -21.34 -14.63
C LEU A 60 3.25 -21.12 -14.08
N THR A 61 2.89 -21.84 -13.01
CA THR A 61 1.64 -21.56 -12.30
C THR A 61 1.69 -20.17 -11.67
N SER A 62 0.57 -19.46 -11.73
CA SER A 62 0.47 -18.10 -11.20
C SER A 62 0.85 -18.06 -9.71
N GLY A 63 1.58 -17.03 -9.31
CA GLY A 63 2.02 -16.83 -7.93
C GLY A 63 3.26 -17.61 -7.48
N ASN A 64 3.78 -18.58 -8.25
CA ASN A 64 4.98 -19.33 -7.84
C ASN A 64 6.22 -18.43 -7.68
N LEU A 65 6.49 -17.58 -8.66
CA LEU A 65 7.63 -16.65 -8.61
C LEU A 65 7.49 -15.64 -7.45
N ALA A 66 6.27 -15.17 -7.19
CA ALA A 66 5.96 -14.29 -6.08
C ALA A 66 6.23 -14.95 -4.71
N LYS A 67 5.82 -16.21 -4.52
CA LYS A 67 6.09 -16.99 -3.30
C LYS A 67 7.59 -17.15 -3.03
N LEU A 68 8.37 -17.48 -4.07
CA LEU A 68 9.82 -17.60 -3.96
C LEU A 68 10.49 -16.25 -3.64
N ALA A 69 10.01 -15.17 -4.26
CA ALA A 69 10.49 -13.82 -3.97
C ALA A 69 10.22 -13.41 -2.52
N HIS A 70 9.08 -13.80 -1.96
CA HIS A 70 8.74 -13.56 -0.56
C HIS A 70 9.72 -14.25 0.38
N ALA A 71 9.98 -15.54 0.16
CA ALA A 71 10.94 -16.29 0.95
C ALA A 71 12.36 -15.69 0.89
N GLN A 72 12.81 -15.29 -0.31
CA GLN A 72 14.12 -14.64 -0.49
C GLN A 72 14.22 -13.28 0.21
N ARG A 73 13.18 -12.44 0.12
CA ARG A 73 13.16 -11.13 0.79
C ARG A 73 13.11 -11.26 2.30
N MET A 74 12.29 -12.16 2.84
CA MET A 74 12.23 -12.42 4.29
C MET A 74 13.57 -12.89 4.84
N GLN A 75 14.30 -13.75 4.10
CA GLN A 75 15.66 -14.15 4.48
C GLN A 75 16.65 -12.98 4.48
N LYS A 76 16.54 -12.02 3.55
CA LYS A 76 17.37 -10.81 3.56
C LYS A 76 17.01 -9.84 4.67
N LEU A 77 15.72 -9.62 4.93
CA LEU A 77 15.26 -8.74 6.00
C LEU A 77 15.73 -9.27 7.36
N ARG A 78 15.67 -10.58 7.60
CA ARG A 78 16.25 -11.20 8.80
C ARG A 78 17.75 -10.96 8.98
N LYS A 79 18.49 -10.72 7.90
CA LYS A 79 19.94 -10.43 7.94
C LYS A 79 20.25 -8.93 8.12
N GLY A 80 19.29 -8.04 7.90
CA GLY A 80 19.49 -6.58 7.92
C GLY A 80 18.92 -5.87 9.15
N LEU A 81 18.33 -6.59 10.10
CA LEU A 81 17.73 -6.03 11.33
C LEU A 81 18.77 -5.55 12.37
N GLU A 82 20.07 -5.70 12.09
CA GLU A 82 21.15 -5.33 13.02
C GLU A 82 21.70 -3.91 12.76
N GLU A 83 21.35 -3.28 11.64
CA GLU A 83 21.85 -1.94 11.31
C GLU A 83 20.82 -0.85 11.66
N PRO A 84 21.22 0.20 12.40
CA PRO A 84 20.35 1.34 12.66
C PRO A 84 19.94 2.01 11.34
N PRO A 85 18.74 2.62 11.26
CA PRO A 85 18.28 3.28 10.06
C PRO A 85 19.27 4.37 9.65
N ALA A 86 19.76 4.28 8.41
CA ALA A 86 20.68 5.28 7.87
C ALA A 86 20.00 6.66 7.81
N PRO A 87 20.74 7.75 8.07
CA PRO A 87 20.21 9.10 7.89
C PRO A 87 19.70 9.29 6.46
N MET A 88 18.55 9.93 6.32
CA MET A 88 17.99 10.31 5.03
C MET A 88 18.93 11.28 4.32
N PHE A 89 19.09 11.08 3.01
CA PHE A 89 19.91 11.96 2.18
C PHE A 89 19.40 13.40 2.26
N ALA A 90 20.33 14.35 2.47
CA ALA A 90 20.00 15.78 2.61
C ALA A 90 19.19 16.29 1.40
N GLU A 91 19.45 15.77 0.20
CA GLU A 91 18.72 16.14 -1.00
C GLU A 91 17.25 15.69 -0.98
N VAL A 92 16.97 14.51 -0.42
CA VAL A 92 15.61 13.98 -0.30
C VAL A 92 14.83 14.82 0.73
N ARG A 93 15.47 15.19 1.84
CA ARG A 93 14.91 16.11 2.83
C ARG A 93 14.56 17.47 2.21
N GLU A 94 15.48 18.07 1.47
CA GLU A 94 15.24 19.35 0.80
C GLU A 94 14.09 19.26 -0.19
N LEU A 95 13.94 18.15 -0.93
CA LEU A 95 12.80 17.96 -1.81
C LEU A 95 11.49 17.84 -1.01
N VAL A 96 11.46 17.07 0.07
CA VAL A 96 10.27 16.97 0.94
C VAL A 96 9.89 18.35 1.49
N LEU A 97 10.84 19.11 2.03
CA LEU A 97 10.60 20.47 2.52
C LEU A 97 10.15 21.43 1.41
N SER A 98 10.70 21.30 0.19
CA SER A 98 10.30 22.11 -0.96
C SER A 98 8.83 21.92 -1.38
N LYS A 99 8.22 20.78 -1.02
CA LYS A 99 6.80 20.47 -1.25
C LYS A 99 5.93 20.82 -0.05
N CYS A 100 6.51 21.15 1.11
CA CYS A 100 5.75 21.67 2.24
C CYS A 100 5.16 23.05 1.90
N LEU A 101 3.99 23.36 2.46
CA LEU A 101 3.42 24.71 2.38
C LEU A 101 4.44 25.77 2.85
N PRO A 102 4.58 26.89 2.12
CA PRO A 102 5.64 27.88 2.38
C PRO A 102 5.66 28.37 3.84
N ASP A 103 4.49 28.62 4.42
CA ASP A 103 4.34 29.24 5.75
C ASP A 103 4.85 28.35 6.89
N LYS A 104 4.84 27.03 6.71
CA LYS A 104 5.28 26.05 7.71
C LYS A 104 6.65 25.45 7.43
N ARG A 105 7.25 25.76 6.27
CA ARG A 105 8.52 25.16 5.82
C ARG A 105 9.65 25.36 6.83
N GLN A 106 9.77 26.56 7.42
CA GLN A 106 10.82 26.86 8.38
C GLN A 106 10.64 26.08 9.69
N GLN A 107 9.40 25.99 10.19
CA GLN A 107 9.07 25.20 11.37
C GLN A 107 9.45 23.72 11.17
N PHE A 108 9.11 23.12 10.03
CA PHE A 108 9.46 21.73 9.75
C PHE A 108 10.96 21.52 9.53
N ARG A 109 11.66 22.49 8.91
CA ARG A 109 13.13 22.43 8.77
C ARG A 109 13.80 22.31 10.13
N GLU A 110 13.41 23.17 11.09
CA GLU A 110 13.95 23.14 12.45
C GLU A 110 13.64 21.81 13.16
N VAL A 111 12.48 21.21 12.92
CA VAL A 111 12.15 19.89 13.48
C VAL A 111 13.00 18.78 12.85
N PHE A 112 13.17 18.79 11.52
CA PHE A 112 13.94 17.75 10.80
C PHE A 112 15.45 17.84 11.06
N GLU A 113 15.97 19.03 11.35
CA GLU A 113 17.39 19.21 11.67
C GLU A 113 17.75 18.76 13.09
N LYS A 114 16.79 18.65 14.02
CA LYS A 114 17.04 18.17 15.39
C LYS A 114 17.50 16.72 15.46
N GLN A 115 17.01 15.88 14.55
CA GLN A 115 17.35 14.46 14.52
C GLN A 115 17.50 13.99 13.07
N PRO A 116 18.58 13.27 12.73
CA PRO A 116 18.69 12.66 11.42
C PRO A 116 17.53 11.68 11.21
N PHE A 117 16.67 11.98 10.24
CA PHE A 117 15.54 11.15 9.86
C PHE A 117 14.64 10.74 11.04
N GLY A 118 14.21 11.74 11.82
CA GLY A 118 13.32 11.55 12.96
C GLY A 118 11.92 11.03 12.58
N GLU A 119 11.14 10.65 13.58
CA GLU A 119 9.84 9.99 13.42
C GLU A 119 8.87 10.76 12.51
N LEU A 120 8.77 12.08 12.69
CA LEU A 120 7.89 12.93 11.90
C LEU A 120 8.34 13.02 10.42
N GLU A 121 9.64 13.18 10.18
CA GLU A 121 10.21 13.19 8.84
C GLU A 121 9.98 11.85 8.14
N SER A 122 10.19 10.75 8.86
CA SER A 122 9.94 9.39 8.37
C SER A 122 8.47 9.17 8.04
N LEU A 123 7.55 9.58 8.91
CA LEU A 123 6.10 9.48 8.68
C LEU A 123 5.67 10.26 7.44
N ILE A 124 6.08 11.52 7.33
CA ILE A 124 5.74 12.39 6.18
C ILE A 124 6.27 11.76 4.89
N THR A 125 7.54 11.37 4.89
CA THR A 125 8.18 10.78 3.70
C THR A 125 7.52 9.45 3.33
N GLN A 126 7.15 8.64 4.32
CA GLN A 126 6.42 7.38 4.11
C GLN A 126 5.05 7.63 3.46
N LYS A 127 4.27 8.60 3.95
CA LYS A 127 2.93 8.90 3.39
C LYS A 127 3.02 9.45 1.97
N LEU A 128 4.00 10.32 1.71
CA LEU A 128 4.29 10.80 0.35
C LEU A 128 4.66 9.61 -0.56
N LEU A 129 5.57 8.74 -0.12
CA LEU A 129 5.99 7.55 -0.86
C LEU A 129 4.82 6.61 -1.17
N GLU A 130 4.00 6.29 -0.17
CA GLU A 130 2.82 5.43 -0.31
C GLU A 130 1.84 5.98 -1.36
N LEU A 131 1.58 7.29 -1.33
CA LEU A 131 0.66 7.91 -2.27
C LEU A 131 1.24 7.92 -3.69
N VAL A 132 2.49 8.31 -3.86
CA VAL A 132 3.17 8.32 -5.16
C VAL A 132 3.24 6.90 -5.75
N LYS A 133 3.55 5.89 -4.94
CA LYS A 133 3.50 4.48 -5.36
C LYS A 133 2.11 4.03 -5.78
N ARG A 134 1.06 4.50 -5.11
CA ARG A 134 -0.34 4.17 -5.47
C ARG A 134 -0.70 4.74 -6.84
N VAL A 135 -0.30 5.98 -7.13
CA VAL A 135 -0.46 6.59 -8.45
C VAL A 135 0.33 5.79 -9.49
N ALA A 136 1.61 5.53 -9.24
CA ALA A 136 2.47 4.79 -10.16
C ALA A 136 1.95 3.38 -10.47
N ARG A 137 1.36 2.65 -9.51
CA ARG A 137 0.72 1.35 -9.75
C ARG A 137 -0.52 1.45 -10.63
N ARG A 138 -1.39 2.43 -10.37
CA ARG A 138 -2.63 2.62 -11.14
C ARG A 138 -2.34 2.99 -12.59
N GLU A 139 -1.36 3.85 -12.79
CA GLU A 139 -1.00 4.37 -14.11
C GLU A 139 0.03 3.49 -14.85
N LEU A 140 0.47 2.38 -14.25
CA LEU A 140 1.52 1.52 -14.83
C LEU A 140 1.16 0.94 -16.19
N GLU A 141 -0.12 0.69 -16.46
CA GLU A 141 -0.60 0.22 -17.76
C GLU A 141 -1.13 1.37 -18.65
N ASN A 142 -1.15 2.61 -18.15
CA ASN A 142 -1.56 3.79 -18.91
C ASN A 142 -0.39 4.32 -19.77
N LYS A 143 -0.37 3.91 -21.04
CA LYS A 143 0.67 4.35 -21.98
C LYS A 143 0.77 5.87 -22.10
N LYS A 144 -0.34 6.63 -22.08
CA LYS A 144 -0.30 8.09 -22.23
C LYS A 144 0.45 8.73 -21.06
N TRP A 145 0.07 8.33 -19.84
CA TRP A 145 0.73 8.78 -18.61
C TRP A 145 2.23 8.46 -18.61
N LEU A 146 2.59 7.23 -19.01
CA LEU A 146 4.00 6.83 -19.11
C LEU A 146 4.79 7.70 -20.09
N HIS A 147 4.21 8.11 -21.23
CA HIS A 147 4.90 9.01 -22.15
C HIS A 147 5.06 10.43 -21.58
N GLU A 148 4.06 10.93 -20.85
CA GLU A 148 4.13 12.25 -20.21
C GLU A 148 5.21 12.31 -19.13
N VAL A 149 5.25 11.31 -18.24
CA VAL A 149 6.28 11.19 -17.20
C VAL A 149 7.65 10.92 -17.82
N ALA A 150 7.73 10.14 -18.90
CA ALA A 150 8.96 9.87 -19.63
C ALA A 150 9.57 11.15 -20.23
N ARG A 151 8.73 12.05 -20.76
CA ARG A 151 9.17 13.34 -21.29
C ARG A 151 9.76 14.23 -20.20
N LEU A 152 9.13 14.27 -19.03
CA LEU A 152 9.61 15.05 -17.88
C LEU A 152 10.94 14.50 -17.32
N SER A 153 11.12 13.18 -17.37
CA SER A 153 12.31 12.49 -16.88
C SER A 153 13.39 12.22 -17.95
N LYS A 154 13.18 12.65 -19.21
CA LYS A 154 14.06 12.42 -20.37
C LYS A 154 14.40 10.94 -20.62
N ARG A 155 13.44 10.03 -20.42
CA ARG A 155 13.63 8.56 -20.60
C ARG A 155 12.77 8.01 -21.71
N ASN A 156 13.11 6.82 -22.21
CA ASN A 156 12.20 6.08 -23.10
C ASN A 156 11.19 5.23 -22.29
N TYR A 157 10.14 4.74 -22.95
CA TYR A 157 9.05 3.97 -22.33
C TYR A 157 9.53 2.79 -21.48
N LYS A 158 10.39 1.91 -22.03
CA LYS A 158 10.85 0.70 -21.33
C LYS A 158 11.75 1.05 -20.13
N GLN A 159 12.61 2.05 -20.28
CA GLN A 159 13.46 2.56 -19.19
C GLN A 159 12.62 3.18 -18.08
N LEU A 160 11.60 3.98 -18.41
CA LEU A 160 10.70 4.53 -17.40
C LEU A 160 9.92 3.41 -16.70
N ARG A 161 9.37 2.46 -17.45
CA ARG A 161 8.64 1.32 -16.85
C ARG A 161 9.54 0.59 -15.85
N VAL A 162 10.76 0.22 -16.24
CA VAL A 162 11.75 -0.38 -15.34
C VAL A 162 11.99 0.47 -14.09
N LYS A 163 12.16 1.79 -14.25
CA LYS A 163 12.36 2.71 -13.11
C LYS A 163 11.13 2.79 -12.20
N ILE A 164 9.93 2.74 -12.73
CA ILE A 164 8.71 2.63 -11.92
C ILE A 164 8.71 1.29 -11.17
N LEU A 165 9.06 0.18 -11.83
CA LEU A 165 9.11 -1.12 -11.15
C LEU A 165 10.14 -1.13 -10.01
N GLU A 166 11.29 -0.46 -10.20
CA GLU A 166 12.31 -0.26 -9.16
C GLU A 166 11.74 0.57 -8.01
N PHE A 167 11.20 1.74 -8.32
CA PHE A 167 10.64 2.67 -7.35
C PHE A 167 9.51 2.05 -6.50
N LEU A 168 8.66 1.22 -7.10
CA LEU A 168 7.58 0.54 -6.39
C LEU A 168 8.08 -0.40 -5.27
N ASP A 169 9.33 -0.85 -5.36
CA ASP A 169 9.98 -1.72 -4.39
C ASP A 169 10.84 -0.95 -3.38
N THR A 170 11.13 0.33 -3.61
CA THR A 170 11.95 1.20 -2.75
C THR A 170 11.26 1.53 -1.43
N ASP A 171 11.89 1.37 -0.28
CA ASP A 171 11.36 1.86 1.00
C ASP A 171 11.90 3.27 1.33
N VAL A 172 11.49 3.82 2.48
CA VAL A 172 11.86 5.18 2.85
C VAL A 172 13.38 5.32 3.13
N PHE A 173 14.04 4.24 3.54
CA PHE A 173 15.48 4.23 3.82
C PHE A 173 16.33 4.07 2.55
N ASN A 174 15.77 3.45 1.52
CA ASN A 174 16.44 3.22 0.23
C ASN A 174 16.05 4.27 -0.83
N LEU A 175 15.31 5.32 -0.44
CA LEU A 175 14.84 6.35 -1.37
C LEU A 175 16.02 7.20 -1.88
N SER A 176 16.20 7.23 -3.20
CA SER A 176 17.29 7.98 -3.83
C SER A 176 16.85 9.36 -4.34
N ARG A 177 17.82 10.24 -4.60
CA ARG A 177 17.58 11.52 -5.30
C ARG A 177 16.97 11.31 -6.69
N GLU A 178 17.41 10.29 -7.41
CA GLU A 178 16.89 9.99 -8.76
C GLU A 178 15.38 9.64 -8.70
N ASP A 179 14.97 8.87 -7.69
CA ASP A 179 13.55 8.53 -7.46
C ASP A 179 12.73 9.77 -7.13
N CYS A 180 13.31 10.65 -6.33
CA CYS A 180 12.73 11.92 -5.91
C CYS A 180 12.49 12.86 -7.10
N ASP A 181 13.50 13.06 -7.94
CA ASP A 181 13.40 13.90 -9.14
C ASP A 181 12.45 13.30 -10.19
N SER A 182 12.39 11.97 -10.28
CA SER A 182 11.60 11.28 -11.30
C SER A 182 10.12 11.14 -10.92
N PHE A 183 9.80 11.01 -9.62
CA PHE A 183 8.44 10.68 -9.16
C PHE A 183 7.89 11.69 -8.15
N PHE A 184 8.61 12.00 -7.06
CA PHE A 184 8.10 12.90 -6.02
C PHE A 184 7.92 14.33 -6.55
N GLY A 185 8.98 14.89 -7.14
CA GLY A 185 8.98 16.25 -7.66
C GLY A 185 7.85 16.51 -8.66
N PRO A 186 7.64 15.65 -9.68
CA PRO A 186 6.56 15.82 -10.64
C PRO A 186 5.16 15.54 -10.10
N LEU A 187 4.98 14.53 -9.22
CA LEU A 187 3.64 14.03 -8.84
C LEU A 187 3.05 14.73 -7.62
N ILE A 188 3.87 15.25 -6.72
CA ILE A 188 3.41 15.99 -5.53
C ILE A 188 3.43 17.47 -5.84
N GLU A 189 2.29 18.13 -5.71
CA GLU A 189 2.20 19.59 -5.79
C GLU A 189 2.63 20.19 -4.45
N SER A 190 1.96 19.78 -3.37
CA SER A 190 2.25 20.23 -2.01
C SER A 190 1.81 19.22 -0.95
N TRP A 191 2.28 19.40 0.27
CA TRP A 191 1.76 18.72 1.46
C TRP A 191 1.74 19.64 2.67
N ASP A 192 0.87 19.32 3.62
CA ASP A 192 0.81 19.92 4.95
C ASP A 192 0.46 18.86 6.00
N ILE A 193 0.87 19.09 7.24
CA ILE A 193 0.36 18.37 8.40
C ILE A 193 0.05 19.35 9.52
N ASP A 194 -1.13 19.21 10.10
CA ASP A 194 -1.50 19.86 11.33
C ASP A 194 -0.91 19.06 12.50
N LEU A 195 0.06 19.64 13.22
CA LEU A 195 0.73 19.00 14.34
C LEU A 195 -0.16 18.83 15.57
N SER A 196 -1.28 19.53 15.66
CA SER A 196 -2.25 19.41 16.75
C SER A 196 -3.21 18.23 16.56
N THR A 197 -3.64 17.99 15.32
CA THR A 197 -4.57 16.91 14.98
C THR A 197 -3.91 15.71 14.29
N PHE A 198 -2.63 15.82 13.95
CA PHE A 198 -1.89 14.92 13.06
C PHE A 198 -2.53 14.73 11.69
N SER A 199 -3.48 15.57 11.29
CA SER A 199 -4.10 15.47 9.97
C SER A 199 -3.12 15.93 8.90
N MET A 200 -2.84 15.05 7.93
CA MET A 200 -1.94 15.33 6.82
C MET A 200 -2.72 15.45 5.53
N GLU A 201 -2.50 16.52 4.79
CA GLU A 201 -3.05 16.71 3.45
C GLU A 201 -1.94 16.66 2.41
N ILE A 202 -2.17 15.92 1.32
CA ILE A 202 -1.26 15.83 0.19
C ILE A 202 -2.01 16.18 -1.09
N VAL A 203 -1.53 17.20 -1.79
CA VAL A 203 -2.05 17.65 -3.08
C VAL A 203 -1.18 17.06 -4.18
N LEU A 204 -1.82 16.29 -5.07
CA LEU A 204 -1.16 15.73 -6.24
C LEU A 204 -1.21 16.70 -7.41
N ASN A 205 -0.20 16.63 -8.28
CA ASN A 205 -0.16 17.40 -9.51
C ASN A 205 -1.31 16.97 -10.43
N LYS A 206 -2.32 17.85 -10.59
CA LYS A 206 -3.54 17.58 -11.36
C LYS A 206 -3.30 17.14 -12.80
N ARG A 207 -2.17 17.53 -13.41
CA ARG A 207 -1.83 17.15 -14.78
C ARG A 207 -1.43 15.68 -14.89
N LEU A 208 -0.69 15.18 -13.89
CA LEU A 208 -0.15 13.82 -13.91
C LEU A 208 -0.98 12.85 -13.06
N ALA A 209 -1.74 13.33 -12.08
CA ALA A 209 -2.57 12.50 -11.22
C ALA A 209 -3.88 13.24 -10.94
N PRO A 210 -4.82 13.28 -11.90
CA PRO A 210 -6.09 13.95 -11.72
C PRO A 210 -6.87 13.30 -10.57
N GLY A 211 -7.18 14.09 -9.54
CA GLY A 211 -7.87 13.62 -8.35
C GLY A 211 -8.00 14.71 -7.30
N GLN A 212 -8.87 14.47 -6.32
CA GLN A 212 -8.97 15.32 -5.14
C GLN A 212 -7.71 15.17 -4.25
N PRO A 213 -7.39 16.21 -3.46
CA PRO A 213 -6.38 16.10 -2.40
C PRO A 213 -6.63 14.90 -1.51
N ARG A 214 -5.55 14.32 -0.98
CA ARG A 214 -5.63 13.18 -0.07
C ARG A 214 -5.41 13.65 1.34
N LYS A 215 -6.45 13.56 2.16
CA LYS A 215 -6.40 13.78 3.59
C LYS A 215 -6.18 12.45 4.30
N PHE A 216 -5.22 12.43 5.21
CA PHE A 216 -4.94 11.36 6.14
C PHE A 216 -5.26 11.89 7.54
N GLU A 217 -6.06 11.15 8.28
CA GLU A 217 -6.44 11.49 9.65
C GLU A 217 -6.10 10.28 10.52
N PHE A 218 -5.54 10.55 11.70
CA PHE A 218 -5.23 9.52 12.68
C PHE A 218 -6.32 9.56 13.74
N THR A 219 -7.39 8.81 13.52
CA THR A 219 -8.49 8.70 14.47
C THR A 219 -8.38 7.39 15.23
N GLN A 220 -8.56 7.45 16.55
CA GLN A 220 -8.75 6.25 17.36
C GLN A 220 -10.13 5.71 17.06
N GLN A 221 -10.21 4.62 16.28
CA GLN A 221 -11.44 3.88 16.11
C GLN A 221 -11.60 2.93 17.30
N GLN A 222 -12.69 3.07 18.06
CA GLN A 222 -13.10 2.01 18.97
C GLN A 222 -13.63 0.84 18.13
N PRO A 223 -13.49 -0.42 18.57
CA PRO A 223 -14.01 -1.59 17.86
C PRO A 223 -15.50 -1.51 17.49
N ASP A 224 -16.25 -0.60 18.13
CA ASP A 224 -17.67 -0.39 17.91
C ASP A 224 -18.03 0.35 16.62
N ASP A 225 -17.08 0.98 15.93
CA ASP A 225 -17.33 1.72 14.68
C ASP A 225 -17.53 0.83 13.44
N LEU A 226 -17.31 -0.48 13.56
CA LEU A 226 -17.60 -1.48 12.51
C LEU A 226 -18.88 -2.27 12.85
N SER A 227 -19.96 -1.57 13.17
CA SER A 227 -21.27 -2.20 13.29
C SER A 227 -21.96 -2.28 11.93
N ASP A 228 -21.49 -3.18 11.06
CA ASP A 228 -22.38 -3.72 10.03
C ASP A 228 -23.50 -4.44 10.78
N GLU A 229 -24.72 -3.89 10.76
CA GLU A 229 -25.88 -4.53 11.40
C GLU A 229 -26.00 -5.98 10.89
N GLN A 230 -26.02 -6.93 11.82
CA GLN A 230 -26.08 -8.34 11.48
C GLN A 230 -27.40 -8.62 10.71
N PRO A 231 -27.37 -9.35 9.58
CA PRO A 231 -28.57 -9.61 8.78
C PRO A 231 -29.74 -10.19 9.58
N GLY A 232 -29.45 -11.10 10.52
CA GLY A 232 -30.46 -11.70 11.39
C GLY A 232 -31.08 -10.74 12.41
N LEU A 233 -30.37 -9.66 12.78
CA LEU A 233 -30.92 -8.59 13.62
C LEU A 233 -31.86 -7.71 12.79
N THR A 234 -31.48 -7.38 11.55
CA THR A 234 -32.34 -6.64 10.63
C THR A 234 -33.63 -7.39 10.32
N GLU A 235 -33.55 -8.71 10.09
CA GLU A 235 -34.72 -9.58 9.90
C GLU A 235 -35.60 -9.66 11.15
N PHE A 236 -35.03 -9.72 12.34
CA PHE A 236 -35.77 -9.66 13.60
C PHE A 236 -36.53 -8.35 13.78
N LEU A 237 -35.89 -7.21 13.49
CA LEU A 237 -36.50 -5.88 13.61
C LEU A 237 -37.58 -5.64 12.55
N ALA A 238 -37.51 -6.32 11.39
CA ALA A 238 -38.54 -6.26 10.36
C ALA A 238 -39.78 -7.11 10.70
N ASP A 239 -39.63 -8.15 11.52
CA ASP A 239 -40.73 -9.03 11.92
C ASP A 239 -41.47 -8.49 13.15
N VAL A 240 -42.62 -7.87 12.88
CA VAL A 240 -43.51 -7.29 13.90
C VAL A 240 -43.98 -8.32 14.92
N SER A 241 -44.05 -9.61 14.56
CA SER A 241 -44.45 -10.68 15.48
C SER A 241 -43.39 -11.01 16.53
N LEU A 242 -42.11 -10.70 16.23
CA LEU A 242 -40.97 -10.99 17.10
C LEU A 242 -40.47 -9.74 17.85
N SER A 243 -40.48 -8.57 17.21
CA SER A 243 -39.89 -7.33 17.75
C SER A 243 -40.90 -6.22 18.05
N GLY A 244 -42.19 -6.43 17.78
CA GLY A 244 -43.21 -5.36 17.83
C GLY A 244 -43.43 -4.69 19.20
N ASN A 245 -42.88 -5.24 20.28
CA ASN A 245 -42.91 -4.65 21.61
C ASN A 245 -41.52 -4.31 22.18
N ALA A 246 -40.45 -4.35 21.37
CA ALA A 246 -39.09 -4.03 21.80
C ALA A 246 -38.93 -2.51 22.01
N SER A 247 -38.38 -2.13 23.16
CA SER A 247 -38.03 -0.74 23.45
C SER A 247 -36.70 -0.36 22.79
N GLN A 248 -36.47 0.95 22.62
CA GLN A 248 -35.24 1.43 22.00
C GLN A 248 -33.97 0.99 22.74
N GLY A 249 -33.99 0.98 24.08
CA GLY A 249 -32.84 0.51 24.89
C GLY A 249 -32.58 -0.99 24.74
N GLU A 250 -33.62 -1.80 24.56
CA GLU A 250 -33.47 -3.24 24.29
C GLU A 250 -32.93 -3.50 22.88
N ILE A 251 -33.36 -2.70 21.89
CA ILE A 251 -32.83 -2.77 20.52
C ILE A 251 -31.35 -2.39 20.49
N GLU A 252 -30.96 -1.35 21.22
CA GLU A 252 -29.55 -0.94 21.36
C GLU A 252 -28.71 -2.03 22.04
N PHE A 253 -29.23 -2.69 23.08
CA PHE A 253 -28.57 -3.85 23.68
C PHE A 253 -28.33 -4.98 22.67
N LEU A 254 -29.34 -5.33 21.87
CA LEU A 254 -29.22 -6.39 20.86
C LEU A 254 -28.25 -6.02 19.73
N ARG A 255 -28.15 -4.74 19.35
CA ARG A 255 -27.17 -4.22 18.37
C ARG A 255 -25.72 -4.37 18.83
N ASN A 256 -25.48 -4.33 20.14
CA ASN A 256 -24.14 -4.44 20.73
C ASN A 256 -23.66 -5.89 20.88
N LEU A 257 -24.50 -6.90 20.58
CA LEU A 257 -24.10 -8.30 20.59
C LEU A 257 -23.15 -8.60 19.42
N ARG A 258 -21.96 -9.13 19.72
CA ARG A 258 -20.93 -9.48 18.72
C ARG A 258 -20.83 -10.99 18.54
N PHE A 259 -20.62 -11.42 17.29
CA PHE A 259 -20.47 -12.82 16.91
C PHE A 259 -19.27 -12.96 15.96
N GLU A 260 -18.29 -13.79 16.31
CA GLU A 260 -17.04 -13.90 15.55
C GLU A 260 -17.14 -14.90 14.38
N GLU A 261 -17.87 -16.01 14.54
CA GLU A 261 -17.97 -17.08 13.53
C GLU A 261 -19.40 -17.60 13.30
N LYS A 262 -20.40 -16.99 13.96
CA LYS A 262 -21.80 -17.45 13.90
C LYS A 262 -22.71 -16.34 13.42
N HIS A 263 -23.64 -16.68 12.55
CA HIS A 263 -24.69 -15.76 12.08
C HIS A 263 -25.98 -16.07 12.86
N PRO A 264 -26.30 -15.29 13.91
CA PRO A 264 -27.52 -15.49 14.68
C PRO A 264 -28.76 -15.27 13.81
N THR A 265 -29.76 -16.14 13.98
CA THR A 265 -31.06 -16.01 13.31
C THR A 265 -31.98 -15.07 14.09
N PRO A 266 -33.09 -14.60 13.49
CA PRO A 266 -34.08 -13.78 14.21
C PRO A 266 -34.58 -14.39 15.52
N LEU A 267 -34.69 -15.72 15.57
CA LEU A 267 -35.09 -16.46 16.77
C LEU A 267 -34.08 -16.36 17.92
N TYR A 268 -32.79 -16.20 17.60
CA TYR A 268 -31.77 -15.96 18.62
C TYR A 268 -32.01 -14.62 19.31
N TYR A 269 -32.27 -13.56 18.54
CA TYR A 269 -32.55 -12.22 19.07
C TYR A 269 -33.84 -12.17 19.87
N TYR A 270 -34.88 -12.87 19.42
CA TYR A 270 -36.12 -13.02 20.19
C TYR A 270 -35.88 -13.67 21.57
N ARG A 271 -35.09 -14.74 21.63
CA ARG A 271 -34.75 -15.41 22.90
C ARG A 271 -33.83 -14.55 23.79
N ALA A 272 -32.87 -13.85 23.20
CA ALA A 272 -32.01 -12.92 23.93
C ALA A 272 -32.83 -11.79 24.57
N LEU A 273 -33.82 -11.26 23.84
CA LEU A 273 -34.76 -10.25 24.34
C LEU A 273 -35.63 -10.80 25.48
N GLN A 274 -36.15 -12.03 25.36
CA GLN A 274 -36.90 -12.67 26.43
C GLN A 274 -36.06 -12.86 27.70
N ASN A 275 -34.80 -13.28 27.55
CA ASN A 275 -33.88 -13.42 28.68
C ASN A 275 -33.57 -12.07 29.35
N LEU A 276 -33.43 -11.01 28.57
CA LEU A 276 -33.22 -9.65 29.08
C LEU A 276 -34.41 -9.13 29.89
N ARG A 277 -35.63 -9.58 29.55
CA ARG A 277 -36.86 -9.20 30.24
C ARG A 277 -37.20 -10.05 31.45
N ASP A 278 -36.54 -11.18 31.61
CA ASP A 278 -36.82 -12.09 32.71
C ASP A 278 -36.29 -11.49 34.03
N PRO A 279 -37.17 -11.16 34.99
CA PRO A 279 -36.78 -10.53 36.25
C PRO A 279 -35.95 -11.46 37.14
N LEU A 280 -35.89 -12.78 36.87
CA LEU A 280 -35.04 -13.70 37.62
C LEU A 280 -33.55 -13.54 37.29
N HIS A 281 -33.21 -12.90 36.17
CA HIS A 281 -31.82 -12.69 35.75
C HIS A 281 -31.19 -11.40 36.31
N PHE A 282 -31.97 -10.53 36.95
CA PHE A 282 -31.51 -9.25 37.48
C PHE A 282 -31.94 -9.09 38.95
N ARG A 283 -31.00 -8.71 39.82
CA ARG A 283 -31.25 -8.46 41.25
C ARG A 283 -31.31 -6.97 41.54
#